data_AF-A0A7S1MUP5-F1
#
_entry.id   AF-A0A7S1MUP5-F1
#
_cell.length_a   1.000
_cell.length_b   1.000
_cell.length_c   1.000
_cell.angle_alpha   90.00
_cell.angle_beta   90.00
_cell.angle_gamma   90.00
#
_symmetry.space_group_name_H-M   'P 1'
#
loop_
_entity.id
_entity.type
_entity.pdbx_description
1 polymer ?
#
loop_
_entity_poly.entity_id
_entity_poly.type
_entity_poly.pdbx_seq_one_letter_code
_entity_poly.pdbx_strand_id
1 'polypeptide(L)'
;HELDPPQYFFIGQDSADLHFRPEGLPMGWTRALRWAHFGSLGMVRQPLAGRLLALAQALKAEGRMISYDPNFRSPPMDASYDDTLEQMCRLADVIKVSDDD
;
A
#
# COMPACT_ATOMS: atom_id res chain seq x y z
N HIS A 1 26.26 15.02 -4.92
CA HIS A 1 25.12 14.11 -4.73
C HIS A 1 25.47 13.26 -3.53
N GLU A 2 24.83 13.54 -2.40
CA GLU A 2 25.04 12.80 -1.17
C GLU A 2 24.06 11.61 -1.21
N LEU A 3 24.61 10.40 -1.27
CA LEU A 3 23.88 9.14 -1.48
C LEU A 3 23.58 8.43 -0.14
N ASP A 4 23.43 9.18 0.95
CA ASP A 4 23.27 8.59 2.29
C ASP A 4 21.82 8.77 2.77
N PRO A 5 20.90 7.87 2.37
CA PRO A 5 19.50 7.96 2.77
C PRO A 5 19.38 7.78 4.29
N PRO A 6 18.45 8.51 4.95
CA PRO A 6 18.22 8.37 6.38
C PRO A 6 17.88 6.91 6.74
N GLN A 7 18.60 6.37 7.72
CA GLN A 7 18.32 5.04 8.28
C GLN A 7 17.12 5.12 9.22
N TYR A 8 16.07 4.35 8.92
CA TYR A 8 14.85 4.30 9.72
C TYR A 8 14.78 3.00 10.52
N PHE A 9 14.38 3.11 11.78
CA PHE A 9 14.03 1.97 12.62
C PHE A 9 12.51 1.95 12.85
N PHE A 10 11.84 0.93 12.33
CA PHE A 10 10.38 0.81 12.44
C PHE A 10 10.00 -0.03 13.66
N ILE A 11 9.40 0.60 14.67
CA ILE A 11 8.78 -0.09 15.81
C ILE A 11 7.30 -0.28 15.47
N GLY A 12 6.88 -1.52 15.21
CA GLY A 12 5.52 -1.79 14.73
C GLY A 12 5.00 -3.19 15.00
N GLN A 13 5.56 -3.90 15.97
CA GLN A 13 5.00 -5.18 16.40
C GLN A 13 3.66 -4.91 17.09
N ASP A 14 2.58 -5.50 16.55
CA ASP A 14 1.18 -5.31 17.00
C ASP A 14 0.65 -3.87 16.94
N SER A 15 1.13 -3.07 15.97
CA SER A 15 0.62 -1.71 15.77
C SER A 15 -0.81 -1.69 15.22
N ALA A 16 -1.54 -0.59 15.49
CA ALA A 16 -2.96 -0.46 15.20
C ALA A 16 -3.34 -0.68 13.72
N ASP A 17 -2.42 -0.37 12.79
CA ASP A 17 -2.60 -0.59 11.36
C ASP A 17 -2.74 -2.08 11.01
N LEU A 18 -2.06 -2.99 11.73
CA LEU A 18 -2.18 -4.44 11.52
C LEU A 18 -3.58 -4.97 11.84
N HIS A 19 -4.38 -4.20 12.59
CA HIS A 19 -5.77 -4.49 12.92
C HIS A 19 -6.78 -3.83 11.99
N PHE A 20 -6.33 -3.17 10.91
CA PHE A 20 -7.22 -2.59 9.92
C PHE A 20 -8.16 -3.65 9.32
N ARG A 21 -9.44 -3.29 9.27
CA ARG A 21 -10.55 -4.11 8.78
C ARG A 21 -11.46 -3.25 7.90
N PRO A 22 -11.53 -3.50 6.58
CA PRO A 22 -12.40 -2.71 5.71
C PRO A 22 -13.89 -2.85 6.07
N GLU A 23 -14.28 -3.90 6.78
CA GLU A 23 -15.65 -4.11 7.28
C GLU A 23 -16.06 -3.09 8.35
N GLY A 24 -15.10 -2.42 8.99
CA GLY A 24 -15.37 -1.35 9.96
C GLY A 24 -15.67 0.01 9.31
N LEU A 25 -15.55 0.12 7.97
CA LEU A 25 -15.83 1.37 7.26
C LEU A 25 -17.34 1.63 7.14
N PRO A 26 -17.77 2.91 7.08
CA PRO A 26 -19.19 3.25 7.01
C PRO A 26 -19.88 2.60 5.81
N MET A 27 -21.11 2.12 5.99
CA MET A 27 -21.87 1.48 4.92
C MET A 27 -21.96 2.40 3.68
N GLY A 28 -21.64 1.86 2.50
CA GLY A 28 -21.72 2.60 1.25
C GLY A 28 -20.60 3.63 1.03
N TRP A 29 -19.54 3.63 1.85
CA TRP A 29 -18.39 4.52 1.69
C TRP A 29 -17.80 4.49 0.27
N THR A 30 -17.85 3.34 -0.41
CA THR A 30 -17.35 3.19 -1.80
C THR A 30 -18.18 4.00 -2.80
N ARG A 31 -19.44 4.34 -2.53
CA ARG A 31 -20.31 5.06 -3.48
C ARG A 31 -19.74 6.42 -3.88
N ALA A 32 -19.23 7.16 -2.89
CA ALA A 32 -18.61 8.47 -3.09
C ALA A 32 -17.12 8.37 -3.43
N LEU A 33 -16.52 7.18 -3.33
CA LEU A 33 -15.11 6.98 -3.59
C LEU A 33 -14.83 7.13 -5.09
N ARG A 34 -13.89 8.01 -5.42
CA ARG A 34 -13.36 8.17 -6.78
C ARG A 34 -11.97 7.58 -6.93
N TRP A 35 -11.15 7.79 -5.92
CA TRP A 35 -9.76 7.35 -5.85
C TRP A 35 -9.50 6.68 -4.52
N ALA A 36 -8.82 5.53 -4.55
CA ALA A 36 -8.20 4.93 -3.38
C ALA A 36 -6.69 5.02 -3.53
N HIS A 37 -6.02 5.54 -2.50
CA HIS A 37 -4.57 5.66 -2.48
C HIS A 37 -3.96 4.64 -1.52
N PHE A 38 -2.93 3.95 -1.98
CA PHE A 38 -2.21 2.95 -1.21
C PHE A 38 -0.72 3.32 -1.13
N GLY A 39 -0.22 3.44 0.08
CA GLY A 39 1.20 3.64 0.35
C GLY A 39 1.91 2.34 0.70
N SER A 40 3.20 2.28 0.41
CA SER A 40 4.03 1.08 0.51
C SER A 40 4.19 0.50 1.92
N LEU A 41 4.32 1.32 2.96
CA LEU A 41 4.49 0.81 4.34
C LEU A 41 3.32 -0.07 4.83
N GLY A 42 2.09 0.21 4.36
CA GLY A 42 0.94 -0.65 4.64
C GLY A 42 0.97 -1.97 3.85
N MET A 43 1.66 -1.98 2.71
CA MET A 43 1.76 -3.09 1.77
C MET A 43 2.93 -4.04 2.04
N VAL A 44 3.80 -3.74 3.01
CA VAL A 44 4.96 -4.60 3.33
C VAL A 44 4.66 -5.55 4.49
N ARG A 45 3.79 -5.14 5.42
CA ARG A 45 3.60 -5.86 6.68
C ARG A 45 2.37 -6.76 6.64
N GLN A 46 2.57 -8.05 6.86
CA GLN A 46 1.46 -8.98 7.04
C GLN A 46 0.88 -8.88 8.46
N PRO A 47 -0.45 -9.09 8.64
CA PRO A 47 -1.45 -9.46 7.64
C PRO A 47 -2.07 -8.26 6.88
N LEU A 48 -1.63 -7.03 7.16
CA LEU A 48 -2.22 -5.81 6.59
C LEU A 48 -2.08 -5.76 5.07
N ALA A 49 -0.90 -6.07 4.55
CA ALA A 49 -0.61 -6.08 3.12
C ALA A 49 -1.63 -6.91 2.32
N GLY A 50 -1.90 -8.14 2.77
CA GLY A 50 -2.91 -9.00 2.14
C GLY A 50 -4.33 -8.40 2.17
N ARG A 51 -4.71 -7.75 3.27
CA ARG A 51 -6.03 -7.09 3.39
C ARG A 51 -6.15 -5.88 2.46
N LEU A 52 -5.11 -5.05 2.39
CA LEU A 52 -5.10 -3.87 1.54
C LEU A 52 -5.08 -4.25 0.05
N LEU A 53 -4.35 -5.31 -0.32
CA LEU A 53 -4.37 -5.84 -1.68
C LEU A 53 -5.77 -6.34 -2.07
N ALA A 54 -6.42 -7.13 -1.20
CA ALA A 54 -7.78 -7.60 -1.44
C ALA A 54 -8.77 -6.43 -1.59
N LEU A 55 -8.61 -5.38 -0.77
CA LEU A 55 -9.39 -4.15 -0.90
C LEU A 55 -9.14 -3.45 -2.23
N ALA A 56 -7.87 -3.29 -2.65
CA ALA A 56 -7.52 -2.67 -3.93
C ALA A 56 -8.15 -3.43 -5.12
N GLN A 57 -8.13 -4.77 -5.09
CA GLN A 57 -8.77 -5.61 -6.11
C GLN A 57 -10.29 -5.40 -6.16
N ALA A 58 -10.96 -5.38 -5.00
CA ALA A 58 -12.40 -5.16 -4.92
C ALA A 58 -12.79 -3.78 -5.48
N LEU A 59 -12.06 -2.74 -5.09
CA LEU A 59 -12.29 -1.38 -5.58
C LEU A 59 -12.04 -1.26 -7.08
N LYS A 60 -11.00 -1.92 -7.60
CA LYS A 60 -10.72 -1.94 -9.04
C LYS A 60 -11.84 -2.65 -9.82
N ALA A 61 -12.38 -3.75 -9.29
CA ALA A 61 -13.52 -4.45 -9.88
C ALA A 61 -14.80 -3.61 -9.89
N GLU A 62 -14.98 -2.70 -8.92
CA GLU A 62 -16.05 -1.70 -8.90
C GLU A 62 -15.80 -0.49 -9.82
N GLY A 63 -14.70 -0.47 -10.59
CA GLY A 63 -14.33 0.62 -11.48
C GLY A 63 -13.80 1.86 -10.76
N ARG A 64 -13.32 1.73 -9.52
CA ARG A 64 -12.67 2.82 -8.78
C ARG A 64 -11.23 2.99 -9.25
N MET A 65 -10.77 4.25 -9.25
CA MET A 65 -9.40 4.55 -9.61
C MET A 65 -8.46 4.23 -8.45
N ILE A 66 -7.30 3.67 -8.76
CA ILE A 66 -6.29 3.27 -7.79
C ILE A 66 -5.04 4.13 -8.00
N SER A 67 -4.60 4.79 -6.93
CA SER A 67 -3.28 5.44 -6.85
C SER A 67 -2.38 4.60 -5.94
N TYR A 68 -1.15 4.38 -6.37
CA TYR A 68 -0.18 3.61 -5.61
C TYR A 68 1.17 4.34 -5.54
N ASP A 69 1.77 4.34 -4.36
CA ASP A 69 3.07 4.95 -4.06
C ASP A 69 3.99 3.89 -3.44
N PRO A 70 4.86 3.22 -4.24
CA PRO A 70 5.77 2.19 -3.76
C PRO A 70 6.85 2.72 -2.81
N ASN A 71 7.23 4.00 -2.87
CA ASN A 71 8.14 4.70 -1.94
C ASN A 71 9.11 3.73 -1.23
N PHE A 72 9.99 3.09 -2.00
CA PHE A 72 10.76 1.93 -1.62
C PHE A 72 11.70 2.27 -0.48
N ARG A 73 11.66 1.48 0.59
CA ARG A 73 12.49 1.69 1.79
C ARG A 73 13.06 0.38 2.26
N SER A 74 14.37 0.23 2.14
CA SER A 74 15.09 -0.93 2.70
C SER A 74 15.88 -0.51 3.94
N PRO A 75 15.62 -1.08 5.13
CA PRO A 75 14.42 -1.88 5.52
C PRO A 75 13.15 -1.01 5.69
N PRO A 76 11.92 -1.58 5.63
CA PRO A 76 11.57 -3.01 5.76
C PRO A 76 11.28 -3.76 4.45
N MET A 77 11.50 -3.15 3.28
CA MET A 77 11.25 -3.81 1.99
C MET A 77 12.42 -4.68 1.56
N ASP A 78 12.10 -5.94 1.25
CA ASP A 78 12.98 -6.96 0.70
C ASP A 78 12.26 -7.72 -0.43
N ALA A 79 12.87 -8.80 -0.94
CA ALA A 79 12.32 -9.60 -2.03
C ALA A 79 10.91 -10.16 -1.76
N SER A 80 10.46 -10.24 -0.50
CA SER A 80 9.07 -10.64 -0.19
C SER A 80 8.04 -9.59 -0.59
N TYR A 81 8.46 -8.34 -0.84
CA TYR A 81 7.60 -7.26 -1.30
C TYR A 81 7.34 -7.30 -2.81
N ASP A 82 8.22 -7.94 -3.59
CA ASP A 82 8.19 -7.91 -5.06
C ASP A 82 6.83 -8.36 -5.63
N ASP A 83 6.24 -9.42 -5.07
CA ASP A 83 4.92 -9.91 -5.46
C ASP A 83 3.82 -8.85 -5.22
N THR A 84 3.90 -8.15 -4.08
CA THR A 84 2.92 -7.11 -3.74
C THR A 84 3.10 -5.89 -4.63
N LEU A 85 4.35 -5.49 -4.88
CA LEU A 85 4.71 -4.42 -5.81
C LEU A 85 4.16 -4.71 -7.21
N GLU A 86 4.43 -5.89 -7.77
CA GLU A 86 3.96 -6.29 -9.09
C GLU A 86 2.43 -6.25 -9.19
N GLN A 87 1.73 -6.80 -8.20
CA GLN A 87 0.27 -6.83 -8.17
C GLN A 87 -0.33 -5.44 -8.05
N MET A 88 0.22 -4.59 -7.18
CA MET A 88 -0.26 -3.21 -7.04
C MET A 88 0.01 -2.37 -8.29
N CYS A 89 1.17 -2.55 -8.93
CA CYS A 89 1.50 -1.91 -10.20
C CYS A 89 0.50 -2.29 -11.31
N ARG A 90 0.01 -3.53 -11.34
CA ARG A 90 -1.03 -3.96 -12.30
C ARG A 90 -2.41 -3.37 -12.00
N LEU A 91 -2.72 -3.11 -10.74
CA LEU A 91 -4.02 -2.57 -10.32
C LEU A 91 -4.08 -1.04 -10.46
N ALA A 92 -2.96 -0.37 -10.22
CA ALA A 92 -2.86 1.09 -10.16
C ALA A 92 -3.19 1.74 -11.51
N ASP A 93 -4.01 2.79 -11.47
CA ASP A 93 -4.22 3.71 -12.59
C ASP A 93 -3.13 4.78 -12.63
N VAL A 94 -2.59 5.13 -11.46
CA VAL A 94 -1.48 6.07 -11.33
C VAL A 94 -0.49 5.52 -10.31
N ILE A 95 0.77 5.42 -10.72
CA ILE A 95 1.89 5.09 -9.84
C ILE A 95 2.72 6.35 -9.66
N LYS A 96 2.90 6.76 -8.42
CA LYS A 96 3.81 7.85 -8.07
C LYS A 96 5.18 7.24 -7.78
N VAL A 97 6.19 7.61 -8.56
CA VAL A 97 7.59 7.23 -8.32
C VAL A 97 8.41 8.49 -8.01
N SER A 98 9.42 8.36 -7.17
CA SER A 98 10.43 9.37 -6.89
C SER A 98 11.78 8.97 -7.48
N ASP A 99 12.74 9.90 -7.53
CA ASP A 99 14.08 9.63 -8.10
C ASP A 99 14.85 8.53 -7.32
N ASP A 100 14.43 8.26 -6.09
CA ASP A 100 15.00 7.23 -5.21
C ASP A 100 14.27 5.85 -5.33
N ASP A 101 13.19 5.76 -6.13
CA ASP A 101 12.39 4.54 -6.36
C ASP A 101 12.86 3.70 -7.57
#